data_AF-S5TFJ4-F1
#
_entry.id   AF-S5TFJ4-F1
#
_cell.length_a   1.000
_cell.length_b   1.000
_cell.length_c   1.000
_cell.angle_alpha   90.00
_cell.angle_beta   90.00
_cell.angle_gamma   90.00
#
_symmetry.space_group_name_H-M   'P 1'
#
loop_
_entity.id
_entity.type
_entity.pdbx_description
1 polymer ?
#
loop_
_entity_poly.entity_id
_entity_poly.type
_entity_poly.pdbx_seq_one_letter_code
_entity_poly.pdbx_strand_id
1 'polypeptide(L)'
;SVVLLIVVLFKWLDPSLDEDWNNKEILDKEEILKLLNEKDNVNNNEDISSNEEEFKELINGLFQAEGNVYYEFYSLKSQIGRVKWSISLNGSEGSIKIFKRLNKTFENKLKYNIFKTSNNRWHVSIFTQDLDLILNKIIPYYDNIYGDKYRSKVFLIKIKYLLDILKTMKYKDNKEEYIDYLIKVIVLVYNIVDNSQRQISLEEKLELVLEKYNDKDYYNDYYKLNKDYYREYPLKILGTKLNKNFNVNYKWLLGFFLGDGNILIYIRNEKLNLWLINILRITQKKTVDNENLFNLIEKFLEKDNIKLELKDKNDNTIEMNIDNKKDLKILLTEWLKYPDLLYNKKLDILYLNKILSMFKISRYWGYGKLVRFYILKEYKTLKYKNLSKSSLKLQLLSIEEIMENLKEGILSYTKEKYSLEEQKELISKTLDKEYIKSRLMKDKLSDKYYYFHTGNNTTKLLLYTRMFYYIIKKDYISNDIDDLNFISNYKGLGYVVNLPIIIKPKKKYYYYSVHGSELALLRAKVYKYTHLIENLKKFLNKKIMK
;
A
#
# COMPACT_ATOMS: atom_id res chain seq x y z
N SER A 1 -24.97 22.21 -19.18
CA SER A 1 -23.74 22.84 -19.71
C SER A 1 -22.50 22.51 -18.87
N VAL A 2 -22.49 22.73 -17.54
CA VAL A 2 -21.30 22.48 -16.68
C VAL A 2 -20.96 20.99 -16.46
N VAL A 3 -21.94 20.08 -16.40
CA VAL A 3 -21.70 18.62 -16.33
C VAL A 3 -21.11 18.07 -17.64
N LEU A 4 -21.55 18.63 -18.77
CA LEU A 4 -20.97 18.34 -20.08
C LEU A 4 -19.51 18.81 -20.13
N LEU A 5 -19.19 19.97 -19.54
CA LEU A 5 -17.82 20.46 -19.43
C LEU A 5 -16.94 19.54 -18.57
N ILE A 6 -17.48 18.91 -17.53
CA ILE A 6 -16.74 17.95 -16.68
C ILE A 6 -16.46 16.65 -17.45
N VAL A 7 -17.46 16.07 -18.11
CA VAL A 7 -17.28 14.84 -18.92
C VAL A 7 -16.40 15.11 -20.13
N VAL A 8 -16.55 16.27 -20.78
CA VAL A 8 -15.74 16.69 -21.93
C VAL A 8 -14.30 17.01 -21.50
N LEU A 9 -14.04 17.72 -20.38
CA LEU A 9 -12.67 17.92 -19.87
C LEU A 9 -12.00 16.61 -19.44
N PHE A 10 -12.74 15.63 -18.93
CA PHE A 10 -12.19 14.31 -18.61
C PHE A 10 -11.89 13.47 -19.87
N LYS A 11 -12.63 13.65 -20.97
CA LYS A 11 -12.32 13.09 -22.30
C LYS A 11 -11.21 13.85 -23.04
N TRP A 12 -11.08 15.16 -22.82
CA TRP A 12 -10.11 16.03 -23.52
C TRP A 12 -8.70 16.00 -22.91
N LEU A 13 -8.55 15.61 -21.64
CA LEU A 13 -7.26 15.64 -20.97
C LEU A 13 -6.31 14.48 -21.32
N ASP A 14 -6.77 13.44 -22.02
CA ASP A 14 -5.95 12.52 -22.83
C ASP A 14 -6.83 11.52 -23.63
N PRO A 15 -6.87 11.56 -24.97
CA PRO A 15 -7.59 10.57 -25.79
C PRO A 15 -7.05 9.14 -25.68
N SER A 16 -5.84 8.94 -25.12
CA SER A 16 -5.28 7.58 -24.86
C SER A 16 -5.99 6.83 -23.73
N LEU A 17 -6.99 7.43 -23.07
CA LEU A 17 -7.80 6.80 -22.03
C LEU A 17 -8.85 5.80 -22.57
N ASP A 18 -9.08 5.73 -23.89
CA ASP A 18 -9.94 4.72 -24.52
C ASP A 18 -9.20 3.40 -24.87
N GLU A 19 -7.87 3.34 -24.73
CA GLU A 19 -7.14 2.07 -24.85
C GLU A 19 -7.22 1.27 -23.55
N ASP A 20 -8.25 0.44 -23.45
CA ASP A 20 -8.27 -0.84 -22.73
C ASP A 20 -7.38 -0.93 -21.46
N TRP A 21 -7.70 -0.14 -20.43
CA TRP A 21 -7.15 -0.31 -19.06
C TRP A 21 -7.68 -1.60 -18.38
N ASN A 22 -8.10 -2.59 -19.17
CA ASN A 22 -8.75 -3.82 -18.78
C ASN A 22 -7.80 -4.93 -18.33
N ASN A 23 -6.49 -4.72 -18.37
CA ASN A 23 -5.51 -5.74 -18.02
C ASN A 23 -5.75 -6.29 -16.61
N LYS A 24 -6.02 -7.60 -16.54
CA LYS A 24 -5.99 -8.36 -15.29
C LYS A 24 -4.57 -8.24 -14.73
N GLU A 25 -4.39 -7.48 -13.66
CA GLU A 25 -3.07 -7.33 -13.04
C GLU A 25 -2.55 -8.64 -12.41
N ILE A 26 -3.47 -9.57 -12.11
CA ILE A 26 -3.16 -10.91 -11.61
C ILE A 26 -3.56 -11.93 -12.68
N LEU A 27 -2.55 -12.58 -13.22
CA LEU A 27 -2.69 -13.61 -14.24
C LEU A 27 -2.97 -14.98 -13.61
N ASP A 28 -3.67 -15.83 -14.34
CA ASP A 28 -3.72 -17.25 -14.02
C ASP A 28 -2.46 -18.00 -14.50
N LYS A 29 -2.36 -19.29 -14.17
CA LYS A 29 -1.17 -20.09 -14.50
C LYS A 29 -0.97 -20.25 -16.01
N GLU A 30 -2.04 -20.37 -16.78
CA GLU A 30 -1.95 -20.59 -18.23
C GLU A 30 -1.50 -19.31 -18.94
N GLU A 31 -2.07 -18.17 -18.54
CA GLU A 31 -1.65 -16.84 -18.99
C GLU A 31 -0.16 -16.60 -18.71
N ILE A 32 0.32 -16.95 -17.50
CA ILE A 32 1.74 -16.84 -17.13
C ILE A 32 2.62 -17.74 -18.00
N LEU A 33 2.24 -19.01 -18.17
CA LEU A 33 3.00 -19.97 -18.98
C LEU A 33 3.10 -19.53 -20.43
N LYS A 34 2.01 -19.00 -20.99
CA LYS A 34 2.00 -18.45 -22.34
C LYS A 34 3.02 -17.31 -22.47
N LEU A 35 2.97 -16.31 -21.60
CA LEU A 35 3.89 -15.17 -21.64
C LEU A 35 5.36 -15.56 -21.41
N LEU A 36 5.65 -16.57 -20.58
CA LEU A 36 7.01 -17.08 -20.38
C LEU A 36 7.54 -17.82 -21.63
N ASN A 37 6.66 -18.53 -22.35
CA ASN A 37 7.01 -19.33 -23.52
C ASN A 37 6.93 -18.57 -24.84
N GLU A 38 6.26 -17.41 -24.87
CA GLU A 38 6.27 -16.51 -26.01
C GLU A 38 7.72 -16.17 -26.34
N LYS A 39 8.17 -16.61 -27.52
CA LYS A 39 9.40 -16.12 -28.12
C LYS A 39 9.25 -14.61 -28.21
N ASP A 40 10.27 -13.88 -27.78
CA ASP A 40 10.29 -12.43 -27.94
C ASP A 40 10.27 -12.15 -29.46
N ASN A 41 9.08 -11.98 -30.03
CA ASN A 41 8.87 -11.59 -31.42
C ASN A 41 9.20 -10.09 -31.52
N VAL A 42 10.47 -9.75 -31.38
CA VAL A 42 10.96 -8.39 -31.56
C VAL A 42 12.26 -8.48 -32.34
N ASN A 43 12.17 -8.18 -33.63
CA ASN A 43 13.29 -7.59 -34.34
C ASN A 43 13.76 -6.36 -33.54
N ASN A 44 14.94 -6.51 -32.93
CA ASN A 44 15.92 -5.52 -32.54
C ASN A 44 15.48 -4.05 -32.43
N ASN A 45 15.62 -3.52 -31.20
CA ASN A 45 16.04 -2.15 -30.83
C ASN A 45 15.03 -1.13 -30.28
N GLU A 46 13.72 -1.36 -30.19
CA GLU A 46 12.80 -0.26 -29.83
C GLU A 46 12.24 -0.23 -28.39
N ASP A 47 12.35 -1.27 -27.57
CA ASP A 47 11.62 -1.31 -26.26
C ASP A 47 12.47 -1.49 -24.99
N ILE A 48 13.80 -1.36 -25.08
CA ILE A 48 14.69 -1.35 -23.90
C ILE A 48 15.54 -0.08 -23.94
N SER A 49 14.90 1.07 -23.75
CA SER A 49 15.62 2.36 -23.70
C SER A 49 16.41 2.54 -22.39
N SER A 50 16.13 1.75 -21.36
CA SER A 50 16.85 1.81 -20.07
C SER A 50 18.21 1.09 -20.12
N ASN A 51 19.28 1.80 -19.78
CA ASN A 51 20.65 1.32 -19.67
C ASN A 51 20.73 0.10 -18.72
N GLU A 52 21.53 -0.93 -19.05
CA GLU A 52 21.71 -2.13 -18.21
C GLU A 52 22.12 -1.79 -16.77
N GLU A 53 22.88 -0.71 -16.56
CA GLU A 53 23.24 -0.25 -15.22
C GLU A 53 22.01 0.21 -14.42
N GLU A 54 21.06 0.88 -15.07
CA GLU A 54 19.82 1.33 -14.42
C GLU A 54 18.93 0.15 -14.02
N PHE A 55 18.89 -0.87 -14.88
CA PHE A 55 18.21 -2.11 -14.57
C PHE A 55 18.91 -2.84 -13.41
N LYS A 56 20.24 -2.88 -13.39
CA LYS A 56 21.00 -3.44 -12.26
C LYS A 56 20.68 -2.72 -10.94
N GLU A 57 20.63 -1.39 -10.92
CA GLU A 57 20.26 -0.61 -9.73
C GLU A 57 18.85 -0.96 -9.23
N LEU A 58 17.87 -1.00 -10.15
CA LEU A 58 16.50 -1.40 -9.85
C LEU A 58 16.46 -2.83 -9.26
N ILE A 59 17.13 -3.77 -9.91
CA ILE A 59 17.10 -5.18 -9.52
C ILE A 59 17.80 -5.41 -8.18
N ASN A 60 18.84 -4.64 -7.83
CA ASN A 60 19.43 -4.65 -6.50
C ASN A 60 18.42 -4.28 -5.42
N GLY A 61 17.62 -3.23 -5.65
CA GLY A 61 16.52 -2.86 -4.76
C GLY A 61 15.43 -3.92 -4.68
N LEU A 62 15.03 -4.48 -5.82
CA LEU A 62 14.03 -5.54 -5.87
C LEU A 62 14.49 -6.80 -5.12
N PHE A 63 15.76 -7.16 -5.25
CA PHE A 63 16.35 -8.28 -4.54
C PHE A 63 16.47 -8.01 -3.03
N GLN A 64 16.66 -6.76 -2.61
CA GLN A 64 16.59 -6.41 -1.18
C GLN A 64 15.21 -6.73 -0.59
N ALA A 65 14.14 -6.51 -1.36
CA ALA A 65 12.75 -6.83 -0.96
C ALA A 65 12.45 -8.34 -1.06
N GLU A 66 12.52 -8.87 -2.28
CA GLU A 66 11.92 -10.18 -2.64
C GLU A 66 12.96 -11.28 -2.90
N GLY A 67 14.24 -10.91 -2.88
CA GLY A 67 15.35 -11.80 -3.17
C GLY A 67 15.64 -12.73 -2.01
N ASN A 68 15.92 -13.99 -2.30
CA ASN A 68 16.23 -15.00 -1.32
C ASN A 68 17.45 -15.79 -1.73
N VAL A 69 18.33 -16.00 -0.76
CA VAL A 69 19.56 -16.77 -0.90
C VAL A 69 19.73 -17.60 0.35
N TYR A 70 19.62 -18.91 0.20
CA TYR A 70 19.67 -19.84 1.32
C TYR A 70 20.49 -21.08 0.96
N TYR A 71 20.95 -21.77 2.01
CA TYR A 71 21.72 -23.00 1.90
C TYR A 71 20.94 -24.14 2.56
N GLU A 72 20.69 -25.19 1.79
CA GLU A 72 19.91 -26.36 2.20
C GLU A 72 20.81 -27.59 2.25
N PHE A 73 20.96 -28.20 3.42
CA PHE A 73 21.67 -29.48 3.55
C PHE A 73 20.86 -30.60 2.89
N TYR A 74 21.53 -31.55 2.22
CA TYR A 74 20.86 -32.69 1.59
C TYR A 74 20.14 -33.61 2.59
N SER A 75 20.59 -33.64 3.85
CA SER A 75 19.96 -34.38 4.94
C SER A 75 20.40 -33.84 6.30
N LEU A 76 19.74 -34.28 7.38
CA LEU A 76 20.12 -33.94 8.77
C LEU A 76 21.56 -34.35 9.09
N LYS A 77 22.07 -35.46 8.53
CA LYS A 77 23.46 -35.91 8.71
C LYS A 77 24.42 -35.40 7.63
N SER A 78 23.96 -34.67 6.62
CA SER A 78 24.82 -34.18 5.53
C SER A 78 25.71 -33.02 5.98
N GLN A 79 26.98 -33.07 5.60
CA GLN A 79 27.98 -32.00 5.80
C GLN A 79 27.85 -30.91 4.73
N ILE A 80 27.38 -31.31 3.55
CA ILE A 80 27.23 -30.48 2.37
C ILE A 80 25.76 -30.30 2.01
N GLY A 81 25.51 -29.32 1.17
CA GLY A 81 24.18 -28.97 0.72
C GLY A 81 24.23 -28.28 -0.62
N ARG A 82 23.12 -27.64 -0.95
CA ARG A 82 22.95 -26.82 -2.15
C ARG A 82 22.60 -25.40 -1.76
N VAL A 83 23.14 -24.45 -2.51
CA VAL A 83 22.71 -23.06 -2.44
C VAL A 83 21.56 -22.87 -3.41
N LYS A 84 20.54 -22.14 -3.00
CA LYS A 84 19.51 -21.68 -3.92
C LYS A 84 19.41 -20.16 -3.85
N TRP A 85 19.44 -19.55 -5.01
CA TRP A 85 19.12 -18.15 -5.21
C TRP A 85 17.76 -18.06 -5.91
N SER A 86 16.92 -17.11 -5.51
CA SER A 86 15.64 -16.85 -6.16
C SER A 86 15.11 -15.45 -5.91
N ILE A 87 14.29 -14.93 -6.83
CA ILE A 87 13.39 -13.79 -6.61
C ILE A 87 11.97 -14.28 -6.91
N SER A 88 10.97 -13.84 -6.13
CA SER A 88 9.57 -14.20 -6.36
C SER A 88 8.68 -12.96 -6.40
N LEU A 89 7.70 -12.94 -7.30
CA LEU A 89 6.74 -11.84 -7.44
C LEU A 89 5.35 -12.38 -7.76
N ASN A 90 4.31 -11.56 -7.53
CA ASN A 90 2.96 -11.86 -8.02
C ASN A 90 2.96 -12.02 -9.54
N GLY A 91 2.29 -13.05 -10.05
CA GLY A 91 2.17 -13.34 -11.48
C GLY A 91 1.43 -12.22 -12.21
N SER A 92 2.19 -11.39 -12.90
CA SER A 92 1.74 -10.25 -13.70
C SER A 92 2.62 -10.11 -14.94
N GLU A 93 2.12 -9.46 -15.98
CA GLU A 93 2.91 -9.18 -17.19
C GLU A 93 4.22 -8.42 -16.85
N GLY A 94 4.13 -7.43 -15.96
CA GLY A 94 5.30 -6.67 -15.49
C GLY A 94 6.35 -7.55 -14.81
N SER A 95 5.94 -8.47 -13.92
CA SER A 95 6.88 -9.40 -13.27
C SER A 95 7.55 -10.36 -14.28
N ILE A 96 6.82 -10.78 -15.32
CA ILE A 96 7.34 -11.68 -16.34
C ILE A 96 8.37 -10.95 -17.21
N LYS A 97 8.11 -9.68 -17.58
CA LYS A 97 9.09 -8.82 -18.28
C LYS A 97 10.38 -8.66 -17.47
N ILE A 98 10.28 -8.38 -16.16
CA ILE A 98 11.45 -8.33 -15.26
C ILE A 98 12.24 -9.65 -15.33
N PHE A 99 11.56 -10.79 -15.17
CA PHE A 99 12.21 -12.09 -15.09
C PHE A 99 12.77 -12.58 -16.44
N LYS A 100 12.17 -12.24 -17.57
CA LYS A 100 12.76 -12.47 -18.89
C LYS A 100 14.05 -11.68 -19.06
N ARG A 101 14.02 -10.38 -18.77
CA ARG A 101 15.21 -9.52 -18.86
C ARG A 101 16.33 -10.01 -17.93
N LEU A 102 15.99 -10.32 -16.68
CA LEU A 102 16.95 -10.83 -15.71
C LEU A 102 17.55 -12.17 -16.15
N ASN A 103 16.76 -13.07 -16.74
CA ASN A 103 17.29 -14.33 -17.25
C ASN A 103 18.27 -14.08 -18.41
N LYS A 104 17.98 -13.12 -19.28
CA LYS A 104 18.87 -12.70 -20.38
C LYS A 104 20.20 -12.15 -19.85
N THR A 105 20.18 -11.34 -18.78
CA THR A 105 21.37 -10.85 -18.07
C THR A 105 22.26 -12.01 -17.57
N PHE A 106 21.67 -13.15 -17.24
CA PHE A 106 22.38 -14.36 -16.80
C PHE A 106 22.43 -15.45 -17.89
N GLU A 107 22.51 -15.06 -19.16
CA GLU A 107 22.70 -15.98 -20.31
C GLU A 107 21.63 -17.07 -20.42
N ASN A 108 20.40 -16.76 -19.99
CA ASN A 108 19.26 -17.67 -19.97
C ASN A 108 19.47 -18.93 -19.11
N LYS A 109 20.36 -18.87 -18.10
CA LYS A 109 20.68 -20.01 -17.22
C LYS A 109 19.75 -20.15 -16.02
N LEU A 110 18.85 -19.20 -15.80
CA LEU A 110 17.88 -19.25 -14.69
C LEU A 110 16.64 -20.03 -15.10
N LYS A 111 15.97 -20.60 -14.09
CA LYS A 111 14.74 -21.39 -14.23
C LYS A 111 13.55 -20.62 -13.65
N TYR A 112 12.37 -20.90 -14.19
CA TYR A 112 11.11 -20.37 -13.68
C TYR A 112 10.34 -21.42 -12.88
N ASN A 113 9.67 -20.99 -11.82
CA ASN A 113 8.71 -21.78 -11.06
C ASN A 113 7.42 -20.98 -10.86
N ILE A 114 6.27 -21.61 -11.07
CA ILE A 114 4.95 -20.98 -10.89
C ILE A 114 4.22 -21.74 -9.81
N PHE A 115 3.78 -21.03 -8.77
CA PHE A 115 3.14 -21.63 -7.61
C PHE A 115 2.04 -20.72 -7.05
N LYS A 116 1.13 -21.29 -6.26
CA LYS A 116 0.15 -20.52 -5.50
C LYS A 116 0.67 -20.26 -4.09
N THR A 117 0.49 -19.03 -3.61
CA THR A 117 0.70 -18.70 -2.20
C THR A 117 -0.48 -19.14 -1.33
N SER A 118 -0.31 -19.08 -0.01
CA SER A 118 -1.37 -19.35 0.98
C SER A 118 -2.62 -18.48 0.77
N ASN A 119 -2.45 -17.29 0.18
CA ASN A 119 -3.54 -16.38 -0.19
C ASN A 119 -4.20 -16.72 -1.54
N ASN A 120 -3.94 -17.91 -2.09
CA ASN A 120 -4.46 -18.40 -3.39
C ASN A 120 -4.13 -17.47 -4.58
N ARG A 121 -3.01 -16.75 -4.51
CA ARG A 121 -2.50 -15.92 -5.61
C ARG A 121 -1.39 -16.65 -6.35
N TRP A 122 -1.38 -16.54 -7.68
CA TRP A 122 -0.29 -17.05 -8.49
C TRP A 122 0.95 -16.17 -8.35
N HIS A 123 2.08 -16.80 -8.10
CA HIS A 123 3.40 -16.18 -8.08
C HIS A 123 4.28 -16.84 -9.11
N VAL A 124 5.22 -16.06 -9.65
CA VAL A 124 6.33 -16.53 -10.46
C VAL A 124 7.60 -16.34 -9.64
N SER A 125 8.45 -17.34 -9.65
CA SER A 125 9.80 -17.25 -9.12
C SER A 125 10.81 -17.55 -10.22
N ILE A 126 11.85 -16.72 -10.29
CA ILE A 126 13.06 -17.01 -11.06
C ILE A 126 14.13 -17.49 -10.09
N PHE A 127 14.83 -18.57 -10.41
CA PHE A 127 15.78 -19.19 -9.48
C PHE A 127 16.92 -19.94 -10.18
N THR A 128 17.96 -20.23 -9.42
CA THR A 128 19.01 -21.20 -9.80
C THR A 128 19.57 -21.90 -8.57
N GLN A 129 20.16 -23.07 -8.80
CA GLN A 129 20.92 -23.86 -7.81
C GLN A 129 22.37 -24.10 -8.27
N ASP A 130 22.76 -23.53 -9.42
CA ASP A 130 24.13 -23.59 -9.92
C ASP A 130 25.02 -22.70 -9.06
N LEU A 131 25.86 -23.32 -8.23
CA LEU A 131 26.71 -22.63 -7.28
C LEU A 131 27.73 -21.72 -7.98
N ASP A 132 28.27 -22.11 -9.13
CA ASP A 132 29.26 -21.30 -9.83
C ASP A 132 28.60 -20.10 -10.50
N LEU A 133 27.40 -20.26 -11.08
CA LEU A 133 26.61 -19.12 -11.54
C LEU A 133 26.27 -18.16 -10.39
N ILE A 134 25.86 -18.69 -9.24
CA ILE A 134 25.49 -17.89 -8.07
C ILE A 134 26.68 -17.07 -7.58
N LEU A 135 27.84 -17.70 -7.40
CA LEU A 135 28.98 -17.05 -6.76
C LEU A 135 29.76 -16.14 -7.73
N ASN A 136 29.86 -16.52 -9.01
CA ASN A 136 30.71 -15.81 -9.97
C ASN A 136 29.95 -14.75 -10.79
N LYS A 137 28.62 -14.82 -10.89
CA LYS A 137 27.81 -13.84 -11.65
C LYS A 137 26.75 -13.16 -10.80
N ILE A 138 25.90 -13.92 -10.12
CA ILE A 138 24.76 -13.37 -9.38
C ILE A 138 25.23 -12.54 -8.17
N ILE A 139 26.07 -13.10 -7.31
CA ILE A 139 26.57 -12.38 -6.12
C ILE A 139 27.29 -11.07 -6.49
N PRO A 140 28.18 -11.04 -7.50
CA PRO A 140 28.76 -9.80 -7.99
C PRO A 140 27.73 -8.82 -8.56
N TYR A 141 26.69 -9.30 -9.25
CA TYR A 141 25.62 -8.47 -9.78
C TYR A 141 24.79 -7.77 -8.67
N TYR A 142 24.59 -8.47 -7.54
CA TYR A 142 23.93 -7.96 -6.33
C TYR A 142 24.95 -7.32 -5.37
N ASP A 143 25.62 -6.26 -5.81
CA ASP A 143 26.63 -5.52 -5.05
C ASP A 143 26.07 -4.41 -4.14
N ASN A 144 24.89 -3.89 -4.45
CA ASN A 144 24.25 -2.82 -3.70
C ASN A 144 23.08 -3.34 -2.84
N ILE A 145 23.39 -4.21 -1.89
CA ILE A 145 22.44 -4.80 -0.93
C ILE A 145 22.88 -4.53 0.52
N TYR A 146 21.94 -4.58 1.47
CA TYR A 146 22.20 -4.22 2.87
C TYR A 146 21.69 -5.26 3.88
N GLY A 147 22.20 -5.18 5.10
CA GLY A 147 21.72 -5.94 6.25
C GLY A 147 21.81 -7.45 6.06
N ASP A 148 20.72 -8.13 6.42
CA ASP A 148 20.53 -9.57 6.25
C ASP A 148 21.02 -10.13 4.90
N LYS A 149 20.55 -9.56 3.78
CA LYS A 149 20.90 -10.06 2.45
C LYS A 149 22.40 -9.94 2.17
N TYR A 150 23.02 -8.85 2.62
CA TYR A 150 24.47 -8.66 2.53
C TYR A 150 25.23 -9.69 3.38
N ARG A 151 24.77 -9.98 4.61
CA ARG A 151 25.38 -11.02 5.46
C ARG A 151 25.37 -12.38 4.78
N SER A 152 24.24 -12.78 4.20
CA SER A 152 24.13 -14.03 3.43
C SER A 152 25.14 -14.10 2.29
N LYS A 153 25.34 -13.00 1.55
CA LYS A 153 26.36 -12.91 0.50
C LYS A 153 27.76 -13.15 1.04
N VAL A 154 28.16 -12.45 2.12
CA VAL A 154 29.49 -12.60 2.73
C VAL A 154 29.71 -14.04 3.22
N PHE A 155 28.73 -14.61 3.90
CA PHE A 155 28.81 -15.97 4.41
C PHE A 155 28.90 -17.01 3.30
N LEU A 156 28.15 -16.86 2.20
CA LEU A 156 28.24 -17.78 1.08
C LEU A 156 29.60 -17.76 0.40
N ILE A 157 30.21 -16.59 0.22
CA ILE A 157 31.58 -16.49 -0.32
C ILE A 157 32.54 -17.25 0.61
N LYS A 158 32.43 -17.06 1.93
CA LYS A 158 33.28 -17.75 2.89
C LYS A 158 33.03 -19.26 2.93
N ILE A 159 31.77 -19.69 2.83
CA ILE A 159 31.40 -21.11 2.74
C ILE A 159 32.02 -21.75 1.49
N LYS A 160 31.98 -21.09 0.32
CA LYS A 160 32.64 -21.61 -0.90
C LYS A 160 34.13 -21.85 -0.64
N TYR A 161 34.81 -20.84 -0.11
CA TYR A 161 36.23 -20.93 0.21
C TYR A 161 36.55 -22.11 1.14
N LEU A 162 35.78 -22.28 2.22
CA LEU A 162 35.96 -23.39 3.17
C LEU A 162 35.66 -24.75 2.52
N LEU A 163 34.62 -24.84 1.69
CA LEU A 163 34.28 -26.07 0.96
C LEU A 163 35.37 -26.43 -0.04
N ASP A 164 35.99 -25.47 -0.71
CA ASP A 164 37.08 -25.71 -1.65
C ASP A 164 38.34 -26.22 -0.93
N ILE A 165 38.64 -25.71 0.27
CA ILE A 165 39.68 -26.29 1.15
C ILE A 165 39.32 -27.74 1.50
N LEU A 166 38.11 -27.98 2.01
CA LEU A 166 37.65 -29.31 2.44
C LEU A 166 37.68 -30.34 1.30
N LYS A 167 37.46 -29.94 0.04
CA LYS A 167 37.58 -30.83 -1.13
C LYS A 167 39.02 -31.30 -1.36
N THR A 168 40.00 -30.45 -1.07
CA THR A 168 41.43 -30.76 -1.28
C THR A 168 42.08 -31.41 -0.06
N MET A 169 41.53 -31.16 1.13
CA MET A 169 42.03 -31.70 2.39
C MET A 169 41.52 -33.12 2.63
N LYS A 170 42.43 -34.05 2.93
CA LYS A 170 42.08 -35.41 3.35
C LYS A 170 41.87 -35.44 4.85
N TYR A 171 40.69 -35.90 5.29
CA TYR A 171 40.36 -36.04 6.71
C TYR A 171 41.43 -36.83 7.50
N LYS A 172 41.91 -37.95 6.94
CA LYS A 172 42.88 -38.83 7.63
C LYS A 172 44.19 -38.13 7.99
N ASP A 173 44.60 -37.16 7.18
CA ASP A 173 45.90 -36.48 7.32
C ASP A 173 45.80 -35.25 8.24
N ASN A 174 44.64 -34.61 8.31
CA ASN A 174 44.43 -33.34 9.03
C ASN A 174 43.10 -33.34 9.81
N LYS A 175 42.89 -34.32 10.69
CA LYS A 175 41.59 -34.56 11.33
C LYS A 175 41.01 -33.34 12.04
N GLU A 176 41.78 -32.71 12.92
CA GLU A 176 41.28 -31.57 13.73
C GLU A 176 40.98 -30.34 12.86
N GLU A 177 41.88 -29.99 11.94
CA GLU A 177 41.68 -28.85 11.04
C GLU A 177 40.48 -29.07 10.09
N TYR A 178 40.31 -30.29 9.60
CA TYR A 178 39.15 -30.67 8.79
C TYR A 178 37.84 -30.48 9.57
N ILE A 179 37.81 -30.92 10.83
CA ILE A 179 36.63 -30.79 11.70
C ILE A 179 36.34 -29.31 12.02
N ASP A 180 37.36 -28.51 12.30
CA ASP A 180 37.21 -27.06 12.49
C ASP A 180 36.59 -26.37 11.27
N TYR A 181 37.10 -26.63 10.06
CA TYR A 181 36.51 -26.07 8.85
C TYR A 181 35.08 -26.55 8.60
N LEU A 182 34.79 -27.81 8.89
CA LEU A 182 33.44 -28.35 8.78
C LEU A 182 32.46 -27.66 9.74
N ILE A 183 32.84 -27.48 11.01
CA ILE A 183 32.03 -26.76 12.00
C ILE A 183 31.81 -25.32 11.53
N LYS A 184 32.88 -24.63 11.07
CA LYS A 184 32.78 -23.27 10.53
C LYS A 184 31.78 -23.18 9.37
N VAL A 185 31.79 -24.12 8.44
CA VAL A 185 30.80 -24.17 7.34
C VAL A 185 29.38 -24.28 7.90
N ILE A 186 29.13 -25.22 8.80
CA ILE A 186 27.79 -25.45 9.35
C ILE A 186 27.31 -24.24 10.16
N VAL A 187 28.18 -23.65 10.98
CA VAL A 187 27.93 -22.42 11.74
C VAL A 187 27.54 -21.28 10.80
N LEU A 188 28.31 -21.05 9.73
CA LEU A 188 27.98 -20.01 8.75
C LEU A 188 26.65 -20.28 8.04
N VAL A 189 26.37 -21.52 7.66
CA VAL A 189 25.09 -21.92 7.04
C VAL A 189 23.92 -21.63 7.97
N TYR A 190 24.07 -21.94 9.26
CA TYR A 190 23.09 -21.61 10.30
C TYR A 190 23.02 -20.12 10.63
N ASN A 191 23.84 -19.27 10.01
CA ASN A 191 23.75 -17.82 10.13
C ASN A 191 23.41 -17.15 8.78
N ILE A 192 23.12 -17.92 7.73
CA ILE A 192 22.46 -17.41 6.53
C ILE A 192 20.99 -17.11 6.88
N VAL A 193 20.49 -15.97 6.41
CA VAL A 193 19.20 -15.37 6.78
C VAL A 193 18.02 -16.35 6.78
N ASP A 194 17.14 -16.13 7.76
CA ASP A 194 15.87 -16.81 8.05
C ASP A 194 15.96 -18.29 8.48
N ASN A 195 16.55 -18.50 9.67
CA ASN A 195 16.57 -19.80 10.35
C ASN A 195 15.21 -20.34 10.79
N SER A 196 14.12 -19.55 10.67
CA SER A 196 12.80 -19.94 11.17
C SER A 196 12.24 -21.21 10.51
N GLN A 197 12.80 -21.59 9.34
CA GLN A 197 12.41 -22.78 8.60
C GLN A 197 13.24 -24.03 8.93
N ARG A 198 14.28 -23.91 9.78
CA ARG A 198 15.10 -25.07 10.16
C ARG A 198 14.34 -25.93 11.17
N GLN A 199 14.33 -27.24 10.92
CA GLN A 199 13.65 -28.22 11.79
C GLN A 199 14.45 -28.56 13.06
N ILE A 200 15.78 -28.40 13.02
CA ILE A 200 16.68 -28.72 14.12
C ILE A 200 17.64 -27.55 14.38
N SER A 201 18.07 -27.43 15.63
CA SER A 201 19.06 -26.46 16.12
C SER A 201 20.45 -26.69 15.50
N LEU A 202 21.35 -25.72 15.71
CA LEU A 202 22.75 -25.83 15.29
C LEU A 202 23.45 -26.95 16.05
N GLU A 203 23.20 -27.03 17.36
CA GLU A 203 23.74 -28.04 18.25
C GLU A 203 23.37 -29.46 17.80
N GLU A 204 22.09 -29.75 17.59
CA GLU A 204 21.62 -31.06 17.10
C GLU A 204 22.23 -31.40 15.74
N LYS A 205 22.37 -30.41 14.85
CA LYS A 205 22.98 -30.62 13.53
C LYS A 205 24.45 -31.00 13.66
N LEU A 206 25.20 -30.30 14.50
CA LEU A 206 26.62 -30.55 14.71
C LEU A 206 26.83 -31.92 15.35
N GLU A 207 26.04 -32.29 16.35
CA GLU A 207 26.07 -33.62 16.97
C GLU A 207 25.87 -34.73 15.91
N LEU A 208 24.79 -34.65 15.12
CA LEU A 208 24.47 -35.64 14.08
C LEU A 208 25.52 -35.73 12.95
N VAL A 209 26.17 -34.62 12.64
CA VAL A 209 27.19 -34.59 11.58
C VAL A 209 28.54 -35.10 12.09
N LEU A 210 28.91 -34.73 13.32
CA LEU A 210 30.18 -35.08 13.94
C LEU A 210 30.21 -36.53 14.44
N GLU A 211 29.05 -37.13 14.77
CA GLU A 211 28.88 -38.56 15.08
C GLU A 211 29.50 -39.49 14.01
N LYS A 212 29.62 -39.02 12.76
CA LYS A 212 30.24 -39.80 11.66
C LYS A 212 31.73 -40.05 11.85
N TYR A 213 32.38 -39.32 12.74
CA TYR A 213 33.83 -39.34 12.93
C TYR A 213 34.17 -40.06 14.24
N ASN A 214 34.15 -41.39 14.20
CA ASN A 214 34.28 -42.27 15.37
C ASN A 214 35.63 -42.21 16.10
N ASP A 215 36.60 -41.45 15.60
CA ASP A 215 37.94 -41.35 16.17
C ASP A 215 37.96 -40.60 17.51
N LYS A 216 36.99 -39.70 17.74
CA LYS A 216 36.87 -38.84 18.91
C LYS A 216 35.44 -38.31 19.01
N ASP A 217 34.97 -37.99 20.21
CA ASP A 217 33.73 -37.23 20.38
C ASP A 217 33.98 -35.75 20.02
N TYR A 218 34.08 -35.46 18.72
CA TYR A 218 34.32 -34.10 18.23
C TYR A 218 33.22 -33.10 18.62
N TYR A 219 32.02 -33.58 18.97
CA TYR A 219 30.98 -32.68 19.44
C TYR A 219 31.29 -32.16 20.84
N ASN A 220 31.54 -33.05 21.80
CA ASN A 220 31.83 -32.64 23.17
C ASN A 220 33.27 -32.12 23.32
N ASP A 221 34.26 -32.82 22.76
CA ASP A 221 35.68 -32.55 22.97
C ASP A 221 36.26 -31.45 22.07
N TYR A 222 35.48 -30.95 21.11
CA TYR A 222 35.96 -29.93 20.17
C TYR A 222 34.99 -28.77 20.02
N TYR A 223 33.75 -29.01 19.58
CA TYR A 223 32.78 -27.93 19.41
C TYR A 223 32.35 -27.32 20.75
N LYS A 224 31.89 -28.15 21.70
CA LYS A 224 31.31 -27.67 22.96
C LYS A 224 32.34 -26.97 23.85
N LEU A 225 33.57 -27.47 23.90
CA LEU A 225 34.69 -26.82 24.60
C LEU A 225 35.07 -25.46 23.99
N ASN A 226 34.84 -25.26 22.68
CA ASN A 226 35.17 -24.02 21.96
C ASN A 226 33.91 -23.25 21.51
N LYS A 227 32.79 -23.40 22.22
CA LYS A 227 31.49 -22.86 21.79
C LYS A 227 31.53 -21.35 21.53
N ASP A 228 32.21 -20.58 22.37
CA ASP A 228 32.32 -19.13 22.23
C ASP A 228 33.09 -18.72 20.96
N TYR A 229 34.15 -19.46 20.62
CA TYR A 229 34.88 -19.24 19.37
C TYR A 229 33.97 -19.34 18.15
N TYR A 230 33.18 -20.43 18.07
CA TYR A 230 32.27 -20.65 16.95
C TYR A 230 31.08 -19.69 16.96
N ARG A 231 30.59 -19.28 18.14
CA ARG A 231 29.55 -18.26 18.26
C ARG A 231 30.00 -16.89 17.72
N GLU A 232 31.25 -16.52 17.97
CA GLU A 232 31.83 -15.27 17.48
C GLU A 232 32.27 -15.33 16.00
N TYR A 233 32.48 -16.52 15.46
CA TYR A 233 33.04 -16.71 14.12
C TYR A 233 32.26 -15.96 13.02
N PRO A 234 30.91 -16.01 12.94
CA PRO A 234 30.15 -15.22 11.97
C PRO A 234 30.42 -13.71 12.09
N LEU A 235 30.54 -13.18 13.31
CA LEU A 235 30.81 -11.75 13.54
C LEU A 235 32.21 -11.36 13.07
N LYS A 236 33.21 -12.22 13.31
CA LYS A 236 34.58 -12.03 12.82
C LYS A 236 34.64 -11.98 11.29
N ILE A 237 33.84 -12.81 10.61
CA ILE A 237 33.76 -12.82 9.14
C ILE A 237 33.05 -11.57 8.59
N LEU A 238 31.99 -11.09 9.23
CA LEU A 238 31.27 -9.89 8.80
C LEU A 238 32.07 -8.60 9.04
N GLY A 239 32.87 -8.55 10.10
CA GLY A 239 33.56 -7.33 10.53
C GLY A 239 32.60 -6.29 11.14
N THR A 240 33.06 -5.04 11.24
CA THR A 240 32.38 -3.98 12.01
C THR A 240 31.40 -3.11 11.21
N LYS A 241 31.33 -3.22 9.88
CA LYS A 241 30.40 -2.43 9.05
C LYS A 241 29.64 -3.29 8.05
N LEU A 242 28.31 -3.25 8.13
CA LEU A 242 27.40 -3.76 7.12
C LEU A 242 27.59 -2.93 5.84
N ASN A 243 27.96 -3.58 4.73
CA ASN A 243 28.31 -3.03 3.41
C ASN A 243 28.69 -1.53 3.35
N LYS A 244 29.99 -1.22 3.45
CA LYS A 244 30.49 0.18 3.36
C LYS A 244 30.14 0.89 2.04
N ASN A 245 29.91 0.12 0.97
CA ASN A 245 29.67 0.66 -0.37
C ASN A 245 28.18 0.75 -0.71
N PHE A 246 27.30 0.39 0.24
CA PHE A 246 25.86 0.49 0.02
C PHE A 246 25.44 1.95 -0.15
N ASN A 247 24.70 2.23 -1.22
CA ASN A 247 24.20 3.56 -1.53
C ASN A 247 22.77 3.48 -2.05
N VAL A 248 21.87 4.26 -1.43
CA VAL A 248 20.49 4.39 -1.88
C VAL A 248 20.45 5.38 -3.04
N ASN A 249 19.72 5.02 -4.11
CA ASN A 249 19.35 5.94 -5.18
C ASN A 249 17.89 5.71 -5.59
N TYR A 250 17.35 6.57 -6.45
CA TYR A 250 15.94 6.51 -6.84
C TYR A 250 15.53 5.21 -7.55
N LYS A 251 16.42 4.61 -8.35
CA LYS A 251 16.14 3.35 -9.07
C LYS A 251 16.18 2.17 -8.11
N TRP A 252 17.17 2.13 -7.23
CA TRP A 252 17.24 1.17 -6.14
C TRP A 252 15.99 1.24 -5.24
N LEU A 253 15.59 2.45 -4.84
CA LEU A 253 14.39 2.65 -4.02
C LEU A 253 13.10 2.24 -4.75
N LEU A 254 13.02 2.53 -6.05
CA LEU A 254 11.91 2.05 -6.90
C LEU A 254 11.87 0.52 -6.90
N GLY A 255 13.01 -0.15 -7.12
CA GLY A 255 13.10 -1.60 -7.12
C GLY A 255 12.64 -2.21 -5.80
N PHE A 256 13.09 -1.64 -4.68
CA PHE A 256 12.66 -2.04 -3.35
C PHE A 256 11.16 -1.83 -3.15
N PHE A 257 10.60 -0.75 -3.71
CA PHE A 257 9.16 -0.48 -3.72
C PHE A 257 8.36 -1.43 -4.64
N LEU A 258 8.91 -1.92 -5.75
CA LEU A 258 8.21 -2.86 -6.63
C LEU A 258 7.91 -4.20 -5.96
N GLY A 259 8.77 -4.63 -5.04
CA GLY A 259 8.57 -5.79 -4.17
C GLY A 259 7.64 -5.48 -3.00
N ASP A 260 8.18 -4.86 -1.95
CA ASP A 260 7.49 -4.69 -0.65
C ASP A 260 6.62 -3.42 -0.56
N GLY A 261 6.61 -2.61 -1.62
CA GLY A 261 5.93 -1.33 -1.64
C GLY A 261 4.44 -1.40 -1.95
N ASN A 262 3.70 -0.51 -1.31
CA ASN A 262 2.26 -0.36 -1.48
C ASN A 262 1.86 1.11 -1.56
N ILE A 263 1.00 1.44 -2.52
CA ILE A 263 0.27 2.71 -2.56
C ILE A 263 -1.10 2.52 -1.88
N LEU A 264 -1.36 3.34 -0.87
CA LEU A 264 -2.63 3.38 -0.15
C LEU A 264 -3.32 4.71 -0.44
N ILE A 265 -4.52 4.62 -0.98
CA ILE A 265 -5.35 5.78 -1.30
C ILE A 265 -6.70 5.57 -0.61
N TYR A 266 -7.01 6.40 0.36
CA TYR A 266 -8.25 6.28 1.13
C TYR A 266 -8.82 7.64 1.50
N ILE A 267 -10.12 7.66 1.79
CA ILE A 267 -10.81 8.86 2.23
C ILE A 267 -11.00 8.76 3.74
N ARG A 268 -10.42 9.70 4.48
CA ARG A 268 -10.71 9.90 5.90
C ARG A 268 -11.85 10.91 6.05
N ASN A 269 -12.89 10.51 6.77
CA ASN A 269 -14.00 11.40 7.11
C ASN A 269 -13.73 12.05 8.47
N GLU A 270 -13.50 13.35 8.49
CA GLU A 270 -13.40 14.14 9.72
C GLU A 270 -14.55 15.13 9.78
N LYS A 271 -15.59 14.79 10.55
CA LYS A 271 -16.79 15.61 10.79
C LYS A 271 -17.52 16.03 9.50
N LEU A 272 -17.06 17.13 8.87
CA LEU A 272 -17.62 17.78 7.69
C LEU A 272 -16.70 17.71 6.46
N ASN A 273 -15.47 17.21 6.61
CA ASN A 273 -14.45 17.19 5.57
C ASN A 273 -14.06 15.76 5.21
N LEU A 274 -13.94 15.52 3.91
CA LEU A 274 -13.42 14.27 3.37
C LEU A 274 -11.99 14.53 2.93
N TRP A 275 -11.03 13.94 3.61
CA TRP A 275 -9.61 14.04 3.28
C TRP A 275 -9.22 12.86 2.43
N LEU A 276 -8.72 13.11 1.22
CA LEU A 276 -8.11 12.07 0.42
C LEU A 276 -6.65 11.95 0.88
N ILE A 277 -6.32 10.81 1.47
CA ILE A 277 -5.01 10.49 2.02
C ILE A 277 -4.34 9.54 1.04
N ASN A 278 -3.13 9.89 0.63
CA ASN A 278 -2.30 9.08 -0.24
C ASN A 278 -1.03 8.77 0.54
N ILE A 279 -0.68 7.49 0.63
CA ILE A 279 0.51 7.04 1.35
C ILE A 279 1.25 6.09 0.42
N LEU A 280 2.53 6.37 0.22
CA LEU A 280 3.48 5.38 -0.26
C LEU A 280 4.08 4.69 0.97
N ARG A 281 3.96 3.38 1.03
CA ARG A 281 4.39 2.57 2.17
C ARG A 281 5.34 1.46 1.72
N ILE A 282 6.39 1.22 2.49
CA ILE A 282 7.16 -0.04 2.45
C ILE A 282 7.08 -0.67 3.85
N THR A 283 6.88 -1.97 3.92
CA THR A 283 6.74 -2.72 5.17
C THR A 283 7.83 -3.77 5.26
N GLN A 284 8.51 -3.86 6.40
CA GLN A 284 9.58 -4.83 6.64
C GLN A 284 9.46 -5.47 8.02
N LYS A 285 10.06 -6.64 8.20
CA LYS A 285 10.25 -7.23 9.54
C LYS A 285 11.10 -6.28 10.39
N LYS A 286 10.70 -6.06 11.63
CA LYS A 286 11.45 -5.24 12.58
C LYS A 286 12.73 -5.97 12.99
N THR A 287 13.85 -5.49 12.48
CA THR A 287 15.21 -5.92 12.83
C THR A 287 16.10 -4.68 12.85
N VAL A 288 17.20 -4.74 13.62
CA VAL A 288 18.20 -3.64 13.66
C VAL A 288 18.71 -3.30 12.26
N ASP A 289 18.86 -4.31 11.39
CA ASP A 289 19.32 -4.11 10.02
C ASP A 289 18.30 -3.36 9.16
N ASN A 290 17.02 -3.70 9.27
CA ASN A 290 15.95 -3.04 8.50
C ASN A 290 15.67 -1.63 9.02
N GLU A 291 15.77 -1.40 10.34
CA GLU A 291 15.72 -0.05 10.92
C GLU A 291 16.87 0.81 10.39
N ASN A 292 18.09 0.29 10.39
CA ASN A 292 19.24 0.99 9.82
C ASN A 292 19.09 1.24 8.32
N LEU A 293 18.56 0.28 7.56
CA LEU A 293 18.25 0.46 6.14
C LEU A 293 17.27 1.62 5.92
N PHE A 294 16.20 1.66 6.69
CA PHE A 294 15.21 2.73 6.62
C PHE A 294 15.80 4.11 6.99
N ASN A 295 16.69 4.17 7.99
CA ASN A 295 17.43 5.40 8.32
C ASN A 295 18.37 5.85 7.18
N LEU A 296 18.96 4.91 6.44
CA LEU A 296 19.78 5.24 5.26
C LEU A 296 18.92 5.78 4.11
N ILE A 297 17.72 5.22 3.92
CA ILE A 297 16.75 5.72 2.93
C ILE A 297 16.27 7.12 3.32
N GLU A 298 15.94 7.36 4.60
CA GLU A 298 15.56 8.68 5.11
C GLU A 298 16.64 9.72 4.82
N LYS A 299 17.90 9.47 5.19
CA LYS A 299 19.03 10.36 4.91
C LYS A 299 19.23 10.64 3.41
N PHE A 300 18.97 9.65 2.55
CA PHE A 300 19.02 9.85 1.10
C PHE A 300 17.92 10.81 0.64
N LEU A 301 16.68 10.60 1.08
CA LEU A 301 15.51 11.40 0.71
C LEU A 301 15.53 12.82 1.29
N GLU A 302 16.16 13.02 2.45
CA GLU A 302 16.35 14.34 3.07
C GLU A 302 17.09 15.32 2.16
N LYS A 303 18.01 14.84 1.31
CA LYS A 303 18.75 15.68 0.35
C LYS A 303 17.81 16.43 -0.61
N ASP A 304 16.67 15.81 -0.93
CA ASP A 304 15.64 16.37 -1.80
C ASP A 304 14.45 16.96 -1.01
N ASN A 305 14.62 17.15 0.30
CA ASN A 305 13.60 17.64 1.23
C ASN A 305 12.33 16.78 1.28
N ILE A 306 12.45 15.47 1.01
CA ILE A 306 11.36 14.51 1.15
C ILE A 306 11.36 14.03 2.59
N LYS A 307 10.24 14.24 3.31
CA LYS A 307 10.09 13.72 4.67
C LYS A 307 9.52 12.32 4.65
N LEU A 308 10.16 11.45 5.41
CA LEU A 308 9.78 10.07 5.62
C LEU A 308 9.28 9.93 7.05
N GLU A 309 8.33 9.03 7.28
CA GLU A 309 7.83 8.71 8.61
C GLU A 309 8.02 7.21 8.87
N LEU A 310 8.79 6.89 9.91
CA LEU A 310 8.95 5.53 10.41
C LEU A 310 7.90 5.23 11.48
N LYS A 311 7.20 4.12 11.31
CA LYS A 311 6.15 3.66 12.23
C LYS A 311 6.37 2.22 12.61
N ASP A 312 6.34 1.96 13.91
CA ASP A 312 6.14 0.60 14.42
C ASP A 312 4.67 0.23 14.28
N LYS A 313 4.38 -0.81 13.50
CA LYS A 313 3.01 -1.31 13.34
C LYS A 313 2.62 -2.28 14.45
N ASN A 314 3.58 -3.11 14.84
CA ASN A 314 3.54 -4.07 15.95
C ASN A 314 4.98 -4.43 16.34
N ASP A 315 5.16 -5.30 17.33
CA ASP A 315 6.49 -5.68 17.85
C ASP A 315 7.42 -6.30 16.79
N ASN A 316 6.86 -6.79 15.67
CA ASN A 316 7.59 -7.54 14.66
C ASN A 316 7.72 -6.82 13.31
N THR A 317 7.16 -5.61 13.16
CA THR A 317 7.04 -4.96 11.84
C THR A 317 7.28 -3.46 11.93
N ILE A 318 8.15 -2.96 11.04
CA ILE A 318 8.41 -1.54 10.82
C ILE A 318 7.87 -1.10 9.45
N GLU A 319 7.24 0.06 9.40
CA GLU A 319 6.69 0.66 8.19
C GLU A 319 7.38 2.01 7.90
N MET A 320 7.83 2.17 6.66
CA MET A 320 8.30 3.43 6.10
C MET A 320 7.17 4.06 5.30
N ASN A 321 6.77 5.29 5.63
CA ASN A 321 5.67 5.99 4.96
C ASN A 321 6.10 7.34 4.39
N ILE A 322 5.57 7.69 3.22
CA ILE A 322 5.59 9.04 2.66
C ILE A 322 4.15 9.40 2.34
N ASP A 323 3.57 10.35 3.08
CA ASP A 323 2.16 10.75 2.94
C ASP A 323 1.96 12.22 2.56
N ASN A 324 3.03 13.02 2.65
CA ASN A 324 3.01 14.41 2.26
C ASN A 324 2.90 14.55 0.74
N LYS A 325 1.92 15.34 0.30
CA LYS A 325 1.64 15.56 -1.11
C LYS A 325 2.84 16.10 -1.91
N LYS A 326 3.61 17.03 -1.33
CA LYS A 326 4.79 17.63 -1.97
C LYS A 326 5.86 16.56 -2.17
N ASP A 327 6.13 15.81 -1.12
CA ASP A 327 7.21 14.83 -1.05
C ASP A 327 6.91 13.64 -1.98
N LEU A 328 5.67 13.14 -1.97
CA LEU A 328 5.19 12.17 -2.95
C LEU A 328 5.38 12.66 -4.39
N LYS A 329 5.08 13.93 -4.67
CA LYS A 329 5.22 14.47 -6.03
C LYS A 329 6.69 14.52 -6.47
N ILE A 330 7.62 14.88 -5.58
CA ILE A 330 9.05 14.89 -5.90
C ILE A 330 9.51 13.47 -6.23
N LEU A 331 9.23 12.50 -5.34
CA LEU A 331 9.60 11.10 -5.54
C LEU A 331 9.04 10.52 -6.84
N LEU A 332 7.74 10.74 -7.11
CA LEU A 332 7.11 10.27 -8.34
C LEU A 332 7.69 10.94 -9.59
N THR A 333 8.08 12.21 -9.52
CA THR A 333 8.74 12.90 -10.64
C THR A 333 10.05 12.23 -10.99
N GLU A 334 10.83 11.81 -9.99
CA GLU A 334 12.08 11.08 -10.20
C GLU A 334 11.85 9.69 -10.80
N TRP A 335 10.86 8.94 -10.33
CA TRP A 335 10.53 7.62 -10.87
C TRP A 335 9.95 7.66 -12.28
N LEU A 336 9.15 8.68 -12.61
CA LEU A 336 8.53 8.84 -13.92
C LEU A 336 9.54 9.21 -15.03
N LYS A 337 10.79 9.53 -14.68
CA LYS A 337 11.90 9.61 -15.66
C LYS A 337 12.24 8.25 -16.26
N TYR A 338 11.84 7.15 -15.61
CA TYR A 338 12.12 5.77 -16.02
C TYR A 338 10.82 4.97 -16.20
N PRO A 339 9.94 5.35 -17.14
CA PRO A 339 8.61 4.74 -17.29
C PRO A 339 8.64 3.23 -17.56
N ASP A 340 9.73 2.74 -18.17
CA ASP A 340 9.91 1.32 -18.51
C ASP A 340 10.34 0.48 -17.31
N LEU A 341 10.78 1.12 -16.21
CA LEU A 341 11.19 0.44 -14.98
C LEU A 341 10.07 0.34 -13.94
N LEU A 342 8.85 0.79 -14.24
CA LEU A 342 7.72 0.79 -13.28
C LEU A 342 6.98 -0.56 -13.20
N TYR A 343 7.09 -1.41 -14.24
CA TYR A 343 6.57 -2.78 -14.31
C TYR A 343 5.20 -3.00 -13.65
N ASN A 344 5.12 -3.87 -12.64
CA ASN A 344 3.91 -4.31 -11.96
C ASN A 344 3.26 -3.24 -11.05
N LYS A 345 3.86 -2.05 -10.92
CA LYS A 345 3.29 -0.92 -10.18
C LYS A 345 3.07 0.30 -11.08
N LYS A 346 3.24 0.17 -12.40
CA LYS A 346 3.12 1.28 -13.37
C LYS A 346 1.78 2.00 -13.25
N LEU A 347 0.68 1.26 -13.24
CA LEU A 347 -0.66 1.84 -13.14
C LEU A 347 -0.88 2.55 -11.80
N ASP A 348 -0.51 1.92 -10.68
CA ASP A 348 -0.61 2.52 -9.34
C ASP A 348 0.15 3.86 -9.26
N ILE A 349 1.37 3.90 -9.80
CA ILE A 349 2.25 5.08 -9.80
C ILE A 349 1.68 6.21 -10.68
N LEU A 350 1.29 5.88 -11.92
CA LEU A 350 0.68 6.85 -12.84
C LEU A 350 -0.62 7.41 -12.27
N TYR A 351 -1.43 6.54 -11.67
CA TYR A 351 -2.69 6.91 -11.06
C TYR A 351 -2.50 7.84 -9.85
N LEU A 352 -1.55 7.52 -8.97
CA LEU A 352 -1.21 8.40 -7.84
C LEU A 352 -0.73 9.77 -8.34
N ASN A 353 0.15 9.82 -9.35
CA ASN A 353 0.61 11.08 -9.92
C ASN A 353 -0.54 11.93 -10.48
N LYS A 354 -1.50 11.28 -11.19
CA LYS A 354 -2.72 11.92 -11.70
C LYS A 354 -3.57 12.50 -10.56
N ILE A 355 -3.74 11.77 -9.45
CA ILE A 355 -4.47 12.29 -8.29
C ILE A 355 -3.80 13.56 -7.74
N LEU A 356 -2.48 13.50 -7.55
CA LEU A 356 -1.71 14.61 -6.98
C LEU A 356 -1.79 15.87 -7.86
N SER A 357 -1.87 15.73 -9.19
CA SER A 357 -2.08 16.84 -10.11
C SER A 357 -3.49 17.43 -9.99
N MET A 358 -4.53 16.59 -9.93
CA MET A 358 -5.94 17.00 -9.79
C MET A 358 -6.25 17.75 -8.50
N PHE A 359 -5.48 17.52 -7.43
CA PHE A 359 -5.69 18.24 -6.17
C PHE A 359 -5.53 19.76 -6.29
N LYS A 360 -4.71 20.26 -7.24
CA LYS A 360 -4.60 21.71 -7.49
C LYS A 360 -5.96 22.28 -7.92
N ILE A 361 -6.72 21.52 -8.70
CA ILE A 361 -8.03 21.90 -9.23
C ILE A 361 -9.12 21.71 -8.16
N SER A 362 -9.08 20.61 -7.40
CA SER A 362 -10.10 20.28 -6.38
C SER A 362 -10.22 21.28 -5.22
N ARG A 363 -9.19 22.13 -5.01
CA ARG A 363 -9.14 23.12 -3.92
C ARG A 363 -10.06 24.31 -4.17
N TYR A 364 -10.41 24.58 -5.42
CA TYR A 364 -11.22 25.72 -5.85
C TYR A 364 -12.71 25.39 -6.04
N TRP A 365 -13.10 24.12 -5.89
CA TRP A 365 -14.41 23.64 -6.32
C TRP A 365 -15.24 23.15 -5.14
N GLY A 366 -16.48 23.63 -5.04
CA GLY A 366 -17.51 23.03 -4.19
C GLY A 366 -17.76 21.54 -4.45
N TYR A 367 -17.36 21.07 -5.63
CA TYR A 367 -17.42 19.69 -6.11
C TYR A 367 -16.20 18.84 -5.76
N GLY A 368 -15.21 19.38 -5.02
CA GLY A 368 -13.99 18.65 -4.66
C GLY A 368 -14.26 17.33 -3.92
N LYS A 369 -15.41 17.20 -3.24
CA LYS A 369 -15.85 15.95 -2.60
C LYS A 369 -16.28 14.88 -3.63
N LEU A 370 -17.02 15.25 -4.67
CA LEU A 370 -17.44 14.32 -5.74
C LEU A 370 -16.23 13.84 -6.56
N VAL A 371 -15.31 14.75 -6.87
CA VAL A 371 -14.06 14.40 -7.56
C VAL A 371 -13.23 13.40 -6.74
N ARG A 372 -13.11 13.59 -5.42
CA ARG A 372 -12.42 12.64 -4.53
C ARG A 372 -13.08 11.26 -4.48
N PHE A 373 -14.42 11.20 -4.48
CA PHE A 373 -15.14 9.93 -4.52
C PHE A 373 -14.99 9.21 -5.85
N TYR A 374 -15.07 9.94 -6.97
CA TYR A 374 -14.87 9.37 -8.29
C TYR A 374 -13.44 8.80 -8.43
N ILE A 375 -12.44 9.56 -8.01
CA ILE A 375 -11.04 9.11 -7.93
C ILE A 375 -10.89 7.83 -7.09
N LEU A 376 -11.57 7.73 -5.93
CA LEU A 376 -11.45 6.52 -5.11
C LEU A 376 -12.14 5.31 -5.78
N LYS A 377 -13.25 5.54 -6.50
CA LYS A 377 -13.96 4.49 -7.24
C LYS A 377 -13.08 3.92 -8.34
N GLU A 378 -12.52 4.78 -9.19
CA GLU A 378 -11.60 4.40 -10.27
C GLU A 378 -10.39 3.62 -9.73
N TYR A 379 -9.74 4.10 -8.66
CA TYR A 379 -8.61 3.39 -8.03
C TYR A 379 -8.96 1.99 -7.53
N LYS A 380 -10.11 1.84 -6.85
CA LYS A 380 -10.54 0.55 -6.32
C LYS A 380 -10.92 -0.42 -7.43
N THR A 381 -11.52 0.07 -8.50
CA THR A 381 -11.81 -0.75 -9.69
C THR A 381 -10.51 -1.27 -10.32
N LEU A 382 -9.45 -0.45 -10.37
CA LEU A 382 -8.12 -0.88 -10.84
C LEU A 382 -7.49 -1.93 -9.92
N LYS A 383 -7.46 -1.68 -8.61
CA LYS A 383 -6.73 -2.52 -7.64
C LYS A 383 -7.45 -3.79 -7.20
N TYR A 384 -8.79 -3.82 -7.28
CA TYR A 384 -9.61 -4.90 -6.73
C TYR A 384 -10.78 -5.26 -7.65
N LYS A 385 -10.52 -5.98 -8.75
CA LYS A 385 -11.59 -6.61 -9.56
C LYS A 385 -12.46 -7.62 -8.79
N ASN A 386 -12.08 -8.01 -7.57
CA ASN A 386 -12.79 -8.99 -6.72
C ASN A 386 -13.21 -8.46 -5.34
N LEU A 387 -13.72 -7.23 -5.24
CA LEU A 387 -14.49 -6.86 -4.05
C LEU A 387 -15.83 -7.60 -4.09
N SER A 388 -16.07 -8.41 -3.04
CA SER A 388 -17.32 -9.13 -2.80
C SER A 388 -18.55 -8.22 -2.92
N LYS A 389 -19.72 -8.84 -3.16
CA LYS A 389 -21.04 -8.23 -3.39
C LYS A 389 -21.46 -7.10 -2.42
N SER A 390 -20.74 -6.86 -1.32
CA SER A 390 -21.05 -5.88 -0.27
C SER A 390 -20.38 -4.50 -0.41
N SER A 391 -19.58 -4.24 -1.44
CA SER A 391 -19.07 -2.88 -1.71
C SER A 391 -20.10 -2.00 -2.44
N LEU A 392 -20.15 -0.69 -2.11
CA LEU A 392 -21.07 0.32 -2.68
C LEU A 392 -21.11 0.26 -4.22
N LYS A 393 -22.17 -0.32 -4.78
CA LYS A 393 -22.42 -0.32 -6.23
C LYS A 393 -23.31 0.85 -6.60
N LEU A 394 -22.78 1.75 -7.43
CA LEU A 394 -23.58 2.76 -8.12
C LEU A 394 -24.17 2.11 -9.37
N GLN A 395 -25.50 2.07 -9.47
CA GLN A 395 -26.23 1.52 -10.61
C GLN A 395 -27.06 2.63 -11.27
N LEU A 396 -27.28 2.51 -12.59
CA LEU A 396 -28.35 3.24 -13.25
C LEU A 396 -29.62 2.40 -13.17
N LEU A 397 -30.61 2.93 -12.47
CA LEU A 397 -31.91 2.28 -12.29
C LEU A 397 -33.02 3.24 -12.72
N SER A 398 -34.09 2.71 -13.29
CA SER A 398 -35.35 3.43 -13.42
C SER A 398 -35.86 3.87 -12.03
N ILE A 399 -36.71 4.88 -12.00
CA ILE A 399 -37.27 5.36 -10.73
C ILE A 399 -38.12 4.27 -10.08
N GLU A 400 -38.78 3.43 -10.86
CA GLU A 400 -39.55 2.27 -10.41
C GLU A 400 -38.66 1.23 -9.71
N GLU A 401 -37.52 0.88 -10.31
CA GLU A 401 -36.53 -0.02 -9.70
C GLU A 401 -35.97 0.54 -8.38
N ILE A 402 -35.79 1.87 -8.28
CA ILE A 402 -35.31 2.51 -7.06
C ILE A 402 -36.37 2.50 -5.96
N MET A 403 -37.62 2.78 -6.32
CA MET A 403 -38.77 2.74 -5.41
C MET A 403 -38.95 1.35 -4.81
N GLU A 404 -38.86 0.30 -5.62
CA GLU A 404 -39.01 -1.08 -5.14
C GLU A 404 -37.87 -1.46 -4.20
N ASN A 405 -36.62 -1.13 -4.55
CA ASN A 405 -35.46 -1.36 -3.67
C ASN A 405 -35.61 -0.65 -2.31
N LEU A 406 -36.09 0.60 -2.29
CA LEU A 406 -36.32 1.34 -1.05
C LEU A 406 -37.45 0.73 -0.22
N LYS A 407 -38.52 0.27 -0.89
CA LYS A 407 -39.65 -0.40 -0.25
C LYS A 407 -39.24 -1.72 0.39
N GLU A 408 -38.49 -2.56 -0.31
CA GLU A 408 -37.90 -3.79 0.25
C GLU A 408 -37.00 -3.50 1.45
N GLY A 409 -36.18 -2.45 1.35
CA GLY A 409 -35.32 -1.99 2.43
C GLY A 409 -36.11 -1.56 3.68
N ILE A 410 -37.19 -0.80 3.50
CA ILE A 410 -38.07 -0.39 4.60
C ILE A 410 -38.75 -1.61 5.21
N LEU A 411 -39.40 -2.45 4.40
CA LEU A 411 -40.09 -3.65 4.84
C LEU A 411 -39.18 -4.57 5.65
N SER A 412 -37.95 -4.83 5.16
CA SER A 412 -36.99 -5.67 5.87
C SER A 412 -36.61 -5.12 7.26
N TYR A 413 -36.55 -3.80 7.41
CA TYR A 413 -36.19 -3.14 8.67
C TYR A 413 -37.37 -3.06 9.65
N THR A 414 -38.59 -2.99 9.13
CA THR A 414 -39.81 -2.77 9.93
C THR A 414 -40.55 -4.06 10.25
N LYS A 415 -40.26 -5.17 9.55
CA LYS A 415 -40.98 -6.44 9.65
C LYS A 415 -41.17 -6.95 11.09
N GLU A 416 -40.19 -6.73 11.95
CA GLU A 416 -40.19 -7.20 13.35
C GLU A 416 -40.69 -6.14 14.35
N LYS A 417 -40.89 -4.90 13.92
CA LYS A 417 -41.11 -3.74 14.80
C LYS A 417 -42.50 -3.09 14.67
N TYR A 418 -43.18 -3.34 13.56
CA TYR A 418 -44.42 -2.66 13.22
C TYR A 418 -45.45 -3.64 12.67
N SER A 419 -46.73 -3.40 12.93
CA SER A 419 -47.83 -4.13 12.28
C SER A 419 -47.86 -3.89 10.77
N LEU A 420 -48.59 -4.73 10.04
CA LEU A 420 -48.66 -4.64 8.58
C LEU A 420 -49.25 -3.29 8.12
N GLU A 421 -50.23 -2.79 8.85
CA GLU A 421 -50.91 -1.51 8.62
C GLU A 421 -49.96 -0.34 8.86
N GLU A 422 -49.18 -0.36 9.93
CA GLU A 422 -48.15 0.64 10.22
C GLU A 422 -47.02 0.62 9.19
N GLN A 423 -46.62 -0.57 8.71
CA GLN A 423 -45.63 -0.69 7.63
C GLN A 423 -46.16 -0.06 6.32
N LYS A 424 -47.42 -0.30 5.96
CA LYS A 424 -48.06 0.29 4.78
C LYS A 424 -48.14 1.81 4.88
N GLU A 425 -48.51 2.33 6.05
CA GLU A 425 -48.57 3.78 6.30
C GLU A 425 -47.17 4.42 6.26
N LEU A 426 -46.16 3.75 6.82
CA LEU A 426 -44.78 4.24 6.78
C LEU A 426 -44.25 4.28 5.33
N ILE A 427 -44.52 3.25 4.54
CA ILE A 427 -44.10 3.19 3.13
C ILE A 427 -44.77 4.30 2.33
N SER A 428 -46.08 4.51 2.47
CA SER A 428 -46.80 5.54 1.72
C SER A 428 -46.36 6.97 2.09
N LYS A 429 -46.00 7.21 3.36
CA LYS A 429 -45.46 8.51 3.81
C LYS A 429 -43.99 8.73 3.45
N THR A 430 -43.21 7.66 3.27
CA THR A 430 -41.75 7.75 3.07
C THR A 430 -41.34 7.68 1.60
N LEU A 431 -42.10 6.97 0.76
CA LEU A 431 -41.78 6.75 -0.65
C LEU A 431 -42.65 7.61 -1.56
N ASP A 432 -42.34 8.90 -1.61
CA ASP A 432 -42.90 9.80 -2.61
C ASP A 432 -42.02 9.80 -3.87
N LYS A 433 -42.62 9.44 -5.02
CA LYS A 433 -41.91 9.25 -6.29
C LYS A 433 -41.31 10.55 -6.81
N GLU A 434 -42.03 11.66 -6.76
CA GLU A 434 -41.55 12.95 -7.28
C GLU A 434 -40.48 13.54 -6.36
N TYR A 435 -40.65 13.36 -5.05
CA TYR A 435 -39.62 13.65 -4.07
C TYR A 435 -38.35 12.83 -4.35
N ILE A 436 -38.44 11.53 -4.59
CA ILE A 436 -37.25 10.69 -4.88
C ILE A 436 -36.60 11.09 -6.21
N LYS A 437 -37.38 11.35 -7.28
CA LYS A 437 -36.86 11.88 -8.54
C LYS A 437 -36.09 13.18 -8.35
N SER A 438 -36.64 14.10 -7.54
CA SER A 438 -35.98 15.39 -7.25
C SER A 438 -34.64 15.23 -6.50
N ARG A 439 -34.39 14.05 -5.92
CA ARG A 439 -33.21 13.75 -5.08
C ARG A 439 -32.12 12.97 -5.82
N LEU A 440 -32.41 12.49 -7.02
CA LEU A 440 -31.54 11.61 -7.80
C LEU A 440 -30.99 12.32 -9.04
N MET A 441 -29.78 11.94 -9.44
CA MET A 441 -29.19 12.45 -10.68
C MET A 441 -29.71 11.63 -11.86
N LYS A 442 -30.44 12.26 -12.79
CA LYS A 442 -30.95 11.64 -14.01
C LYS A 442 -29.87 11.58 -15.09
N ASP A 443 -29.67 10.40 -15.65
CA ASP A 443 -28.89 10.20 -16.86
C ASP A 443 -29.69 10.64 -18.08
N LYS A 444 -29.05 11.42 -18.96
CA LYS A 444 -29.72 12.06 -20.09
C LYS A 444 -29.92 11.13 -21.29
N LEU A 445 -29.20 10.01 -21.35
CA LEU A 445 -29.23 9.10 -22.49
C LEU A 445 -30.18 7.93 -22.24
N SER A 446 -30.24 7.43 -21.01
CA SER A 446 -31.05 6.25 -20.69
C SER A 446 -32.35 6.56 -19.94
N ASP A 447 -32.62 7.83 -19.62
CA ASP A 447 -33.73 8.28 -18.77
C ASP A 447 -33.76 7.67 -17.35
N LYS A 448 -32.66 7.05 -16.91
CA LYS A 448 -32.51 6.38 -15.61
C LYS A 448 -31.81 7.28 -14.60
N TYR A 449 -31.73 6.85 -13.34
CA TYR A 449 -31.17 7.60 -12.23
C TYR A 449 -29.99 6.86 -11.60
N TYR A 450 -28.96 7.60 -11.20
CA TYR A 450 -27.82 7.07 -10.47
C TYR A 450 -28.21 6.77 -9.01
N TYR A 451 -28.17 5.50 -8.62
CA TYR A 451 -28.59 5.00 -7.31
C TYR A 451 -27.53 4.12 -6.65
N PHE A 452 -27.27 4.32 -5.36
CA PHE A 452 -26.36 3.48 -4.57
C PHE A 452 -27.13 2.29 -3.99
N HIS A 453 -26.94 1.12 -4.59
CA HIS A 453 -27.73 -0.08 -4.32
C HIS A 453 -27.42 -0.69 -2.93
N THR A 454 -26.17 -0.63 -2.45
CA THR A 454 -25.74 -1.24 -1.17
C THR A 454 -25.13 -0.24 -0.17
N GLY A 455 -25.47 -0.36 1.12
CA GLY A 455 -24.98 0.47 2.25
C GLY A 455 -26.08 0.80 3.27
N ASN A 456 -25.74 1.03 4.55
CA ASN A 456 -26.77 1.31 5.58
C ASN A 456 -27.54 2.62 5.29
N ASN A 457 -28.83 2.64 5.63
CA ASN A 457 -29.77 3.72 5.29
C ASN A 457 -29.32 5.10 5.82
N THR A 458 -28.65 5.12 6.98
CA THR A 458 -28.12 6.34 7.61
C THR A 458 -27.00 6.98 6.79
N THR A 459 -26.11 6.19 6.18
CA THR A 459 -25.00 6.71 5.35
C THR A 459 -25.52 7.21 4.00
N LYS A 460 -26.51 6.53 3.42
CA LYS A 460 -27.21 6.98 2.20
C LYS A 460 -27.87 8.34 2.45
N LEU A 461 -28.67 8.47 3.51
CA LEU A 461 -29.41 9.70 3.85
C LEU A 461 -28.47 10.88 4.15
N LEU A 462 -27.39 10.68 4.93
CA LEU A 462 -26.43 11.75 5.26
C LEU A 462 -25.66 12.29 4.05
N LEU A 463 -25.38 11.44 3.06
CA LEU A 463 -24.75 11.85 1.81
C LEU A 463 -25.73 12.63 0.93
N TYR A 464 -27.00 12.21 0.86
CA TYR A 464 -28.06 12.92 0.15
C TYR A 464 -28.35 14.30 0.76
N THR A 465 -28.53 14.41 2.07
CA THR A 465 -28.82 15.69 2.75
C THR A 465 -27.68 16.71 2.59
N ARG A 466 -26.42 16.24 2.58
CA ARG A 466 -25.24 17.09 2.39
C ARG A 466 -25.03 17.55 0.94
N MET A 467 -25.38 16.73 -0.05
CA MET A 467 -25.44 17.16 -1.45
C MET A 467 -26.55 18.18 -1.66
N PHE A 468 -27.69 17.99 -1.00
CA PHE A 468 -28.86 18.85 -1.13
C PHE A 468 -28.65 20.28 -0.62
N TYR A 469 -28.02 20.42 0.55
CA TYR A 469 -27.64 21.75 1.09
C TYR A 469 -26.75 22.54 0.12
N TYR A 470 -25.91 21.85 -0.64
CA TYR A 470 -24.95 22.47 -1.55
C TYR A 470 -25.56 22.86 -2.90
N ILE A 471 -26.60 22.15 -3.34
CA ILE A 471 -27.33 22.42 -4.58
C ILE A 471 -28.31 23.58 -4.39
N ILE A 472 -29.06 23.59 -3.27
CA ILE A 472 -30.02 24.68 -2.96
C ILE A 472 -29.34 26.05 -2.86
N LYS A 473 -28.14 26.14 -2.28
CA LYS A 473 -27.41 27.42 -2.16
C LYS A 473 -26.86 27.93 -3.50
N LYS A 474 -26.80 27.07 -4.52
CA LYS A 474 -26.26 27.41 -5.85
C LYS A 474 -27.36 27.76 -6.85
N ASP A 475 -28.55 27.19 -6.69
CA ASP A 475 -29.70 27.46 -7.55
C ASP A 475 -30.49 28.71 -7.12
N TYR A 476 -30.42 29.10 -5.84
CA TYR A 476 -30.94 30.40 -5.40
C TYR A 476 -29.85 31.47 -5.52
N ILE A 477 -29.78 32.10 -6.71
CA ILE A 477 -29.17 33.42 -6.87
C ILE A 477 -30.08 34.45 -6.18
N SER A 478 -30.08 34.48 -4.86
CA SER A 478 -30.63 35.60 -4.10
C SER A 478 -29.85 35.71 -2.81
N ASN A 479 -29.18 36.84 -2.60
CA ASN A 479 -28.41 37.14 -1.40
C ASN A 479 -29.26 37.31 -0.12
N ASP A 480 -30.57 37.06 -0.14
CA ASP A 480 -31.49 37.40 0.95
C ASP A 480 -32.51 36.31 1.31
N ILE A 481 -32.07 35.06 1.50
CA ILE A 481 -32.89 34.13 2.31
C ILE A 481 -32.45 34.31 3.76
N ASP A 482 -33.26 35.04 4.53
CA ASP A 482 -33.12 35.14 5.99
C ASP A 482 -33.10 33.73 6.60
N ASP A 483 -32.01 33.40 7.30
CA ASP A 483 -31.80 32.13 7.99
C ASP A 483 -33.02 31.79 8.89
N LEU A 484 -33.70 32.79 9.46
CA LEU A 484 -34.90 32.58 10.27
C LEU A 484 -36.09 32.07 9.45
N ASN A 485 -36.21 32.49 8.19
CA ASN A 485 -37.29 32.09 7.30
C ASN A 485 -37.07 30.69 6.72
N PHE A 486 -35.81 30.28 6.55
CA PHE A 486 -35.49 28.89 6.23
C PHE A 486 -35.73 27.96 7.44
N ILE A 487 -35.36 28.41 8.64
CA ILE A 487 -35.59 27.68 9.90
C ILE A 487 -37.08 27.49 10.16
N SER A 488 -37.93 28.48 9.84
CA SER A 488 -39.38 28.38 10.07
C SER A 488 -40.05 27.32 9.19
N ASN A 489 -39.58 27.19 7.94
CA ASN A 489 -40.22 26.37 6.92
C ASN A 489 -39.70 24.92 6.86
N TYR A 490 -38.49 24.63 7.37
CA TYR A 490 -37.84 23.32 7.22
C TYR A 490 -37.35 22.69 8.54
N LYS A 491 -38.11 22.90 9.63
CA LYS A 491 -37.79 22.54 11.03
C LYS A 491 -37.38 21.08 11.28
N GLY A 492 -37.76 20.13 10.41
CA GLY A 492 -37.52 18.69 10.59
C GLY A 492 -36.16 18.17 10.12
N LEU A 493 -35.38 18.94 9.35
CA LEU A 493 -34.21 18.42 8.62
C LEU A 493 -32.87 18.52 9.37
N GLY A 494 -32.87 19.21 10.51
CA GLY A 494 -31.68 19.56 11.25
C GLY A 494 -30.78 20.55 10.51
N TYR A 495 -30.40 21.64 11.19
CA TYR A 495 -29.79 22.80 10.54
C TYR A 495 -28.50 23.21 11.25
N VAL A 496 -27.56 23.78 10.48
CA VAL A 496 -26.31 24.34 11.01
C VAL A 496 -26.34 25.85 10.77
N VAL A 497 -26.69 26.63 11.81
CA VAL A 497 -26.81 28.09 11.71
C VAL A 497 -25.42 28.73 11.75
N ASN A 498 -25.18 29.67 10.85
CA ASN A 498 -24.09 30.64 10.97
C ASN A 498 -24.67 31.91 11.61
N LEU A 499 -24.55 32.05 12.94
CA LEU A 499 -24.93 33.32 13.57
C LEU A 499 -23.93 34.40 13.13
N PRO A 500 -24.36 35.64 12.89
CA PRO A 500 -23.50 36.73 12.43
C PRO A 500 -22.66 37.24 13.60
N ILE A 501 -21.72 36.41 14.04
CA ILE A 501 -20.79 36.74 15.13
C ILE A 501 -19.39 36.55 14.56
N ILE A 502 -18.77 37.66 14.19
CA ILE A 502 -17.37 37.69 13.76
C ILE A 502 -16.52 37.72 15.02
N ILE A 503 -16.00 36.55 15.43
CA ILE A 503 -14.92 36.49 16.43
C ILE A 503 -13.70 35.89 15.75
N LYS A 504 -12.62 36.69 15.62
CA LYS A 504 -11.31 36.14 15.26
C LYS A 504 -10.79 35.29 16.43
N PRO A 505 -10.24 34.08 16.19
CA PRO A 505 -9.90 33.53 14.88
C PRO A 505 -10.79 32.36 14.41
N LYS A 506 -11.92 32.02 15.04
CA LYS A 506 -12.71 30.83 14.64
C LYS A 506 -14.22 31.04 14.65
N LYS A 507 -14.84 30.80 13.49
CA LYS A 507 -16.29 30.62 13.32
C LYS A 507 -16.75 29.37 14.08
N LYS A 508 -17.86 29.45 14.82
CA LYS A 508 -18.51 28.30 15.46
C LYS A 508 -19.87 28.03 14.81
N TYR A 509 -20.19 26.75 14.70
CA TYR A 509 -21.41 26.23 14.09
C TYR A 509 -22.16 25.41 15.13
N TYR A 510 -23.49 25.57 15.20
CA TYR A 510 -24.35 24.82 16.11
C TYR A 510 -25.31 23.93 15.33
N TYR A 511 -25.47 22.69 15.76
CA TYR A 511 -26.39 21.72 15.16
C TYR A 511 -27.75 21.79 15.84
N TYR A 512 -28.81 21.92 15.07
CA TYR A 512 -30.20 21.89 15.52
C TYR A 512 -30.86 20.58 15.09
N SER A 513 -31.64 19.95 15.98
CA SER A 513 -32.57 18.85 15.65
C SER A 513 -33.81 18.92 16.54
N VAL A 514 -34.87 18.19 16.16
CA VAL A 514 -36.19 18.18 16.81
C VAL A 514 -36.12 17.83 18.31
N HIS A 515 -35.13 17.05 18.75
CA HIS A 515 -34.96 16.64 20.16
C HIS A 515 -34.08 17.58 21.01
N GLY A 516 -33.68 18.74 20.49
CA GLY A 516 -32.87 19.71 21.23
C GLY A 516 -33.18 21.16 20.90
N SER A 517 -34.28 21.42 20.20
CA SER A 517 -34.67 22.74 19.70
C SER A 517 -34.88 23.76 20.83
N GLU A 518 -35.56 23.38 21.90
CA GLU A 518 -35.80 24.25 23.06
C GLU A 518 -34.51 24.53 23.85
N LEU A 519 -33.70 23.50 24.13
CA LEU A 519 -32.43 23.65 24.84
C LEU A 519 -31.40 24.46 24.04
N ALA A 520 -31.39 24.32 22.71
CA ALA A 520 -30.53 25.07 21.81
C ALA A 520 -31.01 26.53 21.64
N LEU A 521 -32.33 26.77 21.56
CA LEU A 521 -32.91 28.10 21.56
C LEU A 521 -32.66 28.81 22.90
N LEU A 522 -32.78 28.09 24.02
CA LEU A 522 -32.47 28.57 25.36
C LEU A 522 -30.98 28.90 25.50
N ARG A 523 -30.07 28.03 25.06
CA ARG A 523 -28.61 28.30 25.07
C ARG A 523 -28.22 29.47 24.17
N ALA A 524 -28.86 29.62 23.00
CA ALA A 524 -28.64 30.75 22.11
C ALA A 524 -29.17 32.07 22.70
N LYS A 525 -30.35 32.05 23.33
CA LYS A 525 -30.90 33.19 24.08
C LYS A 525 -30.02 33.55 25.27
N VAL A 526 -29.69 32.59 26.14
CA VAL A 526 -28.79 32.78 27.30
C VAL A 526 -27.47 33.40 26.85
N TYR A 527 -26.81 32.86 25.82
CA TYR A 527 -25.54 33.39 25.32
C TYR A 527 -25.66 34.80 24.72
N LYS A 528 -26.74 35.10 23.98
CA LYS A 528 -27.05 36.45 23.47
C LYS A 528 -27.20 37.45 24.61
N TYR A 529 -27.90 37.08 25.69
CA TYR A 529 -28.11 37.94 26.85
C TYR A 529 -26.85 38.08 27.73
N THR A 530 -26.07 37.02 27.96
CA THR A 530 -24.80 37.10 28.71
C THR A 530 -23.79 38.01 28.01
N HIS A 531 -23.71 37.94 26.67
CA HIS A 531 -22.77 38.74 25.89
C HIS A 531 -23.22 40.21 25.73
N LEU A 532 -24.54 40.46 25.68
CA LEU A 532 -25.11 41.82 25.74
C LEU A 532 -24.84 42.47 27.10
N ILE A 533 -24.98 41.73 28.19
CA ILE A 533 -24.68 42.21 29.55
C ILE A 533 -23.18 42.51 29.72
N GLU A 534 -22.28 41.66 29.22
CA GLU A 534 -20.82 41.93 29.26
C GLU A 534 -20.40 43.13 28.40
N ASN A 535 -21.03 43.30 27.23
CA ASN A 535 -20.77 44.46 26.38
C ASN A 535 -21.36 45.75 26.96
N LEU A 536 -22.53 45.69 27.61
CA LEU A 536 -23.08 46.82 28.36
C LEU A 536 -22.17 47.19 29.53
N LYS A 537 -21.66 46.21 30.29
CA LYS A 537 -20.69 46.43 31.38
C LYS A 537 -19.39 47.06 30.88
N LYS A 538 -18.84 46.58 29.76
CA LYS A 538 -17.66 47.18 29.12
C LYS A 538 -17.92 48.59 28.60
N PHE A 539 -19.11 48.87 28.06
CA PHE A 539 -19.49 50.18 27.56
C PHE A 539 -19.72 51.18 28.71
N LEU A 540 -20.40 50.76 29.78
CA LEU A 540 -20.60 51.56 30.99
C LEU A 540 -19.29 51.85 31.72
N ASN A 541 -18.39 50.86 31.86
CA ASN A 541 -17.05 51.09 32.43
C ASN A 541 -16.19 52.04 31.58
N LYS A 542 -16.38 52.07 30.26
CA LYS A 542 -15.69 53.03 29.36
C LYS A 542 -16.24 54.45 29.46
N LYS A 543 -17.49 54.61 29.89
CA LYS A 543 -18.17 55.92 30.06
C LYS A 543 -18.00 56.50 31.46
N ILE A 544 -17.65 55.68 32.45
CA ILE A 544 -17.35 56.10 33.83
C ILE A 544 -15.87 56.49 33.99
N MET A 545 -14.98 56.04 33.07
CA MET A 545 -13.57 56.45 33.01
C MET A 545 -13.28 57.64 32.07
N LYS A 546 -14.33 58.25 31.50
CA LYS A 546 -14.30 59.55 30.82
C LYS A 546 -15.17 60.50 31.61
#